data_AF-A0A820JWI5-F1
#
_entry.id   AF-A0A820JWI5-F1
#
_cell.length_a   1.000
_cell.length_b   1.000
_cell.length_c   1.000
_cell.angle_alpha   90.00
_cell.angle_beta   90.00
_cell.angle_gamma   90.00
#
_symmetry.space_group_name_H-M   'P 1'
#
loop_
_entity.id
_entity.type
_entity.pdbx_description
1 polymer ?
#
loop_
_entity_poly.entity_id
_entity_poly.type
_entity_poly.pdbx_seq_one_letter_code
_entity_poly.pdbx_strand_id
1 'polypeptide(L)'
;IAQQSLLTLLKQLSPDDALGIVLFNSTATVLHPIEKVSSINKEQLKEDILKLRASGGTNITKAVKCATDLYHTREKNKDDNHNISRRIFFLTDMEVSREDGQEFLKHIKDNAENERIWSTVVGVGLDLGTEVIQTVSKTIGCNYCNVRNARTFDQLMNTQFHYTVTPVGFNIEFLLMGERYRIGQGYGSPEVYKFEDQITPRQSIKLVSEFALPMNNQNEVRGGYLLFQMIDLKKDQNDQSFRMNTSWDTLEGITQTNEQDLQFSKQIDSFTHSGIRKAILLVRYTKFIKRYLKVRQASATPDIM
;
A
#
# COMPACT_ATOMS: atom_id res chain seq x y z
N ILE A 1 6.13 -5.31 -21.52
CA ILE A 1 5.37 -5.51 -20.27
C ILE A 1 4.25 -4.48 -20.16
N ALA A 2 4.55 -3.18 -20.19
CA ALA A 2 3.56 -2.09 -20.05
C ALA A 2 2.33 -2.20 -20.98
N GLN A 3 2.52 -2.49 -22.28
CA GLN A 3 1.38 -2.65 -23.22
C GLN A 3 0.43 -3.76 -22.78
N GLN A 4 0.96 -4.95 -22.49
CA GLN A 4 0.16 -6.07 -22.03
C GLN A 4 -0.51 -5.78 -20.68
N SER A 5 0.22 -5.12 -19.77
CA SER A 5 -0.30 -4.69 -18.47
C SER A 5 -1.49 -3.76 -18.64
N LEU A 6 -1.36 -2.71 -19.46
CA LEU A 6 -2.45 -1.78 -19.73
C LEU A 6 -3.65 -2.51 -20.35
N LEU A 7 -3.43 -3.37 -21.34
CA LEU A 7 -4.51 -4.17 -21.95
C LEU A 7 -5.21 -5.11 -20.94
N THR A 8 -4.49 -5.68 -19.96
CA THR A 8 -5.11 -6.48 -18.90
C THR A 8 -5.92 -5.59 -17.95
N LEU A 9 -5.42 -4.41 -17.58
CA LEU A 9 -6.14 -3.47 -16.72
C LEU A 9 -7.45 -3.02 -17.37
N LEU A 10 -7.44 -2.74 -18.68
CA LEU A 10 -8.66 -2.37 -19.44
C LEU A 10 -9.77 -3.41 -19.33
N LYS A 11 -9.44 -4.70 -19.15
CA LYS A 11 -10.43 -5.78 -19.00
C LYS A 11 -11.12 -5.77 -17.64
N GLN A 12 -10.53 -5.13 -16.63
CA GLN A 12 -11.10 -5.03 -15.29
C GLN A 12 -12.12 -3.90 -15.15
N LEU A 13 -12.19 -3.00 -16.13
CA LEU A 13 -13.06 -1.82 -16.09
C LEU A 13 -14.46 -2.17 -16.60
N SER A 14 -15.46 -1.79 -15.81
CA SER A 14 -16.87 -1.85 -16.15
C SER A 14 -17.27 -0.73 -17.12
N PRO A 15 -18.41 -0.84 -17.83
CA PRO A 15 -18.88 0.20 -18.75
C PRO A 15 -19.17 1.56 -18.09
N ASP A 16 -19.42 1.58 -16.77
CA ASP A 16 -19.72 2.80 -16.00
C ASP A 16 -18.46 3.51 -15.48
N ASP A 17 -17.33 2.81 -15.48
CA ASP A 17 -16.04 3.41 -15.11
C ASP A 17 -15.62 4.48 -16.14
N ALA A 18 -14.68 5.34 -15.73
CA ALA A 18 -14.04 6.29 -16.60
C ALA A 18 -12.52 6.06 -16.64
N LEU A 19 -11.92 6.27 -17.81
CA LEU A 19 -10.51 5.98 -18.05
C LEU A 19 -9.88 7.16 -18.79
N GLY A 20 -8.74 7.62 -18.29
CA GLY A 20 -7.78 8.42 -19.04
C GLY A 20 -6.42 7.72 -19.06
N ILE A 21 -5.62 7.98 -20.08
CA ILE A 21 -4.29 7.39 -20.24
C ILE A 21 -3.28 8.49 -20.53
N VAL A 22 -2.29 8.61 -19.66
CA VAL A 22 -1.11 9.46 -19.83
C VAL A 22 0.09 8.57 -20.13
N LEU A 23 0.79 8.91 -21.19
CA LEU A 23 2.11 8.37 -21.50
C LEU A 23 3.16 9.33 -20.98
N PHE A 24 4.25 8.79 -20.46
CA PHE A 24 5.34 9.62 -20.01
C PHE A 24 6.71 9.00 -20.32
N ASN A 25 7.64 9.90 -20.56
CA ASN A 25 9.07 9.69 -20.63
C ASN A 25 9.74 10.97 -20.06
N SER A 26 10.64 11.64 -20.78
CA SER A 26 11.11 12.99 -20.44
C SER A 26 10.00 14.07 -20.51
N THR A 27 8.89 13.77 -21.18
CA THR A 27 7.65 14.58 -21.22
C THR A 27 6.45 13.73 -20.79
N ALA A 28 5.29 14.35 -20.61
CA ALA A 28 4.02 13.66 -20.37
C ALA A 28 3.00 14.09 -21.41
N THR A 29 2.28 13.14 -21.99
CA THR A 29 1.30 13.37 -23.05
C THR A 29 0.06 12.52 -22.83
N VAL A 30 -1.11 13.10 -23.04
CA VAL A 30 -2.38 12.39 -22.97
C VAL A 30 -2.53 11.54 -24.24
N LEU A 31 -2.58 10.22 -24.07
CA LEU A 31 -2.97 9.29 -25.15
C LEU A 31 -4.49 9.23 -25.28
N HIS A 32 -5.18 9.25 -24.15
CA HIS A 32 -6.64 9.18 -24.10
C HIS A 32 -7.17 10.08 -22.97
N PRO A 33 -8.07 11.04 -23.23
CA PRO A 33 -8.68 11.86 -22.18
C PRO A 33 -9.58 11.00 -21.28
N ILE A 34 -10.03 11.52 -20.13
CA ILE A 34 -10.92 10.76 -19.24
C ILE A 34 -12.32 10.66 -19.84
N GLU A 35 -12.67 9.50 -20.37
CA GLU A 35 -13.98 9.19 -20.94
C GLU A 35 -14.63 7.98 -20.27
N LYS A 36 -15.96 7.88 -20.31
CA LYS A 36 -16.66 6.68 -19.83
C LYS A 36 -16.29 5.49 -20.69
N VAL A 37 -16.01 4.35 -20.08
CA VAL A 37 -15.58 3.12 -20.77
C VAL A 37 -16.60 2.63 -21.80
N SER A 38 -17.89 2.84 -21.55
CA SER A 38 -18.98 2.59 -22.51
C SER A 38 -18.88 3.41 -23.80
N SER A 39 -18.26 4.58 -23.77
CA SER A 39 -18.08 5.47 -24.92
C SER A 39 -16.76 5.25 -25.66
N ILE A 40 -15.82 4.50 -25.07
CA ILE A 40 -14.49 4.28 -25.64
C ILE A 40 -14.56 3.28 -26.79
N ASN A 41 -13.96 3.63 -27.93
CA ASN A 41 -13.66 2.67 -28.99
C ASN A 41 -12.50 1.76 -28.56
N LYS A 42 -12.83 0.62 -27.95
CA LYS A 42 -11.85 -0.31 -27.36
C LYS A 42 -10.87 -0.91 -28.38
N GLU A 43 -11.30 -1.16 -29.62
CA GLU A 43 -10.41 -1.70 -30.64
C GLU A 43 -9.40 -0.65 -31.10
N GLN A 44 -9.83 0.59 -31.35
CA GLN A 44 -8.92 1.68 -31.69
C GLN A 44 -7.91 1.93 -30.57
N LEU A 45 -8.38 2.03 -29.31
CA LEU A 45 -7.50 2.24 -28.17
C LEU A 45 -6.47 1.11 -28.01
N LYS A 46 -6.89 -0.14 -28.22
CA LYS A 46 -6.01 -1.31 -28.20
C LYS A 46 -4.93 -1.22 -29.29
N GLU A 47 -5.30 -0.84 -30.51
CA GLU A 47 -4.32 -0.63 -31.59
C GLU A 47 -3.30 0.45 -31.22
N ASP A 48 -3.75 1.56 -30.64
CA ASP A 48 -2.88 2.66 -30.25
C ASP A 48 -1.92 2.24 -29.12
N ILE A 49 -2.39 1.44 -28.16
CA ILE A 49 -1.56 0.84 -27.11
C ILE A 49 -0.49 -0.10 -27.71
N LEU A 50 -0.83 -0.92 -28.70
CA LEU A 50 0.11 -1.84 -29.34
C LEU A 50 1.19 -1.13 -30.18
N LYS A 51 0.93 0.11 -30.61
CA LYS A 51 1.90 0.96 -31.32
C LYS A 51 2.91 1.62 -30.38
N LEU A 52 2.66 1.66 -29.06
CA LEU A 52 3.57 2.28 -28.09
C LEU A 52 4.99 1.70 -28.16
N ARG A 53 5.99 2.56 -27.98
CA ARG A 53 7.41 2.19 -27.94
C ARG A 53 8.09 2.95 -26.79
N ALA A 54 9.00 2.26 -26.12
CA ALA A 54 9.87 2.90 -25.14
C ALA A 54 10.74 3.95 -25.85
N SER A 55 10.84 5.13 -25.26
CA SER A 55 11.64 6.25 -25.79
C SER A 55 11.92 7.25 -24.68
N GLY A 56 13.01 8.02 -24.81
CA GLY A 56 13.36 9.08 -23.86
C GLY A 56 13.85 8.55 -22.51
N GLY A 57 13.92 9.46 -21.51
CA GLY A 57 14.15 9.12 -20.10
C GLY A 57 12.85 9.06 -19.31
N THR A 58 12.90 9.27 -17.99
CA THR A 58 11.72 9.23 -17.11
C THR A 58 11.60 10.52 -16.32
N ASN A 59 10.47 11.22 -16.47
CA ASN A 59 10.08 12.36 -15.64
C ASN A 59 8.69 12.08 -15.07
N ILE A 60 8.65 11.54 -13.86
CA ILE A 60 7.42 11.06 -13.24
C ILE A 60 6.62 12.21 -12.62
N THR A 61 7.26 13.33 -12.28
CA THR A 61 6.58 14.55 -11.82
C THR A 61 5.65 15.12 -12.90
N LYS A 62 6.11 15.21 -14.16
CA LYS A 62 5.27 15.63 -15.28
C LYS A 62 4.10 14.67 -15.49
N ALA A 63 4.32 13.37 -15.27
CA ALA A 63 3.27 12.36 -15.40
C ALA A 63 2.16 12.56 -14.37
N VAL A 64 2.50 12.72 -13.07
CA VAL A 64 1.48 12.95 -12.03
C VAL A 64 0.74 14.26 -12.25
N LYS A 65 1.43 15.35 -12.61
CA LYS A 65 0.78 16.64 -12.94
C LYS A 65 -0.21 16.50 -14.08
N CYS A 66 0.23 15.90 -15.20
CA CYS A 66 -0.63 15.70 -16.36
C CYS A 66 -1.84 14.80 -16.05
N ALA A 67 -1.66 13.75 -15.22
CA ALA A 67 -2.75 12.89 -14.79
C ALA A 67 -3.74 13.61 -13.84
N THR A 68 -3.24 14.44 -12.92
CA THR A 68 -4.09 15.30 -12.07
C THR A 68 -4.90 16.29 -12.92
N ASP A 69 -4.27 16.94 -13.91
CA ASP A 69 -4.93 17.91 -14.79
C ASP A 69 -6.08 17.31 -15.61
N LEU A 70 -6.01 16.00 -15.92
CA LEU A 70 -7.11 15.30 -16.58
C LEU A 70 -8.37 15.25 -15.69
N TYR A 71 -8.22 15.09 -14.38
CA TYR A 71 -9.34 15.14 -13.44
C TYR A 71 -9.92 16.55 -13.35
N HIS A 72 -9.08 17.58 -13.26
CA HIS A 72 -9.51 19.00 -13.24
C HIS A 72 -10.29 19.40 -14.50
N THR A 73 -9.89 18.88 -15.66
CA THR A 73 -10.59 19.13 -16.92
C THR A 73 -12.00 18.52 -16.91
N ARG A 74 -12.18 17.39 -16.21
CA ARG A 74 -13.48 16.71 -16.06
C ARG A 74 -14.35 17.36 -14.99
N GLU A 75 -13.80 17.79 -13.85
CA GLU A 75 -14.55 18.39 -12.73
C GLU A 75 -15.21 19.73 -13.05
N LYS A 76 -14.75 20.45 -14.09
CA LYS A 76 -15.51 21.58 -14.65
C LYS A 76 -16.93 21.17 -15.11
N ASN A 77 -17.17 19.87 -15.33
CA ASN A 77 -18.47 19.27 -15.54
C ASN A 77 -18.93 18.62 -14.22
N LYS A 78 -19.61 19.42 -13.38
CA LYS A 78 -20.16 19.12 -12.05
C LYS A 78 -20.67 17.67 -11.87
N ASP A 79 -19.86 16.82 -11.26
CA ASP A 79 -20.31 15.53 -10.73
C ASP A 79 -19.68 15.36 -9.35
N ASP A 80 -20.19 16.11 -8.36
CA ASP A 80 -19.84 16.05 -6.93
C ASP A 80 -20.43 14.79 -6.28
N ASN A 81 -20.37 13.66 -6.98
CA ASN A 81 -20.81 12.39 -6.44
C ASN A 81 -19.70 11.82 -5.56
N HIS A 82 -19.85 11.96 -4.24
CA HIS A 82 -18.92 11.41 -3.24
C HIS A 82 -18.70 9.89 -3.33
N ASN A 83 -19.54 9.18 -4.11
CA ASN A 83 -19.39 7.74 -4.36
C ASN A 83 -18.39 7.40 -5.49
N ILE A 84 -17.79 8.40 -6.15
CA ILE A 84 -16.80 8.16 -7.20
C ILE A 84 -15.40 8.18 -6.60
N SER A 85 -14.68 7.06 -6.71
CA SER A 85 -13.26 6.99 -6.37
C SER A 85 -12.41 7.43 -7.56
N ARG A 86 -11.49 8.39 -7.34
CA ARG A 86 -10.53 8.84 -8.35
C ARG A 86 -9.17 8.24 -8.01
N ARG A 87 -8.57 7.55 -8.97
CA ARG A 87 -7.29 6.88 -8.76
C ARG A 87 -6.38 6.93 -9.98
N ILE A 88 -5.15 7.35 -9.75
CA ILE A 88 -4.08 7.29 -10.74
C ILE A 88 -3.29 5.98 -10.54
N PHE A 89 -3.20 5.16 -11.58
CA PHE A 89 -2.35 3.97 -11.62
C PHE A 89 -1.02 4.30 -12.30
N PHE A 90 0.07 4.29 -11.54
CA PHE A 90 1.41 4.47 -12.09
C PHE A 90 2.01 3.10 -12.42
N LEU A 91 2.36 2.87 -13.68
CA LEU A 91 3.14 1.71 -14.12
C LEU A 91 4.55 2.19 -14.47
N THR A 92 5.53 1.88 -13.64
CA THR A 92 6.87 2.49 -13.73
C THR A 92 7.94 1.57 -13.15
N ASP A 93 9.16 1.65 -13.67
CA ASP A 93 10.35 1.03 -13.07
C ASP A 93 10.98 1.93 -11.98
N MET A 94 10.48 3.16 -11.82
CA MET A 94 11.00 4.20 -10.92
C MET A 94 12.47 4.57 -11.14
N GLU A 95 12.98 4.43 -12.38
CA GLU A 95 14.31 4.94 -12.73
C GLU A 95 14.26 6.47 -12.95
N VAL A 96 14.15 7.22 -11.86
CA VAL A 96 14.07 8.69 -11.83
C VAL A 96 15.16 9.30 -10.96
N SER A 97 15.46 10.59 -11.15
CA SER A 97 16.35 11.31 -10.23
C SER A 97 15.69 11.45 -8.85
N ARG A 98 16.49 11.65 -7.82
CA ARG A 98 15.99 11.83 -6.45
C ARG A 98 15.07 13.03 -6.34
N GLU A 99 15.43 14.14 -6.98
CA GLU A 99 14.66 15.38 -6.96
C GLU A 99 13.30 15.20 -7.62
N ASP A 100 13.25 14.54 -8.78
CA ASP A 100 12.00 14.24 -9.50
C ASP A 100 11.12 13.27 -8.69
N GLY A 101 11.73 12.23 -8.10
CA GLY A 101 11.01 11.29 -7.23
C GLY A 101 10.40 11.96 -5.99
N GLN A 102 11.11 12.91 -5.37
CA GLN A 102 10.60 13.66 -4.22
C GLN A 102 9.43 14.58 -4.58
N GLU A 103 9.53 15.29 -5.70
CA GLU A 103 8.46 16.17 -6.16
C GLU A 103 7.21 15.37 -6.54
N PHE A 104 7.37 14.24 -7.22
CA PHE A 104 6.30 13.28 -7.47
C PHE A 104 5.59 12.83 -6.19
N LEU A 105 6.33 12.49 -5.14
CA LEU A 105 5.75 12.07 -3.87
C LEU A 105 4.98 13.21 -3.17
N LYS A 106 5.42 14.46 -3.29
CA LYS A 106 4.64 15.62 -2.81
C LYS A 106 3.30 15.73 -3.53
N HIS A 107 3.29 15.56 -4.86
CA HIS A 107 2.05 15.58 -5.64
C HIS A 107 1.10 14.43 -5.29
N ILE A 108 1.61 13.22 -5.06
CA ILE A 108 0.76 12.12 -4.58
C ILE A 108 0.07 12.49 -3.27
N LYS A 109 0.82 13.09 -2.34
CA LYS A 109 0.29 13.51 -1.05
C LYS A 109 -0.77 14.61 -1.19
N ASP A 110 -0.46 15.64 -1.97
CA ASP A 110 -1.35 16.76 -2.25
C ASP A 110 -2.67 16.31 -2.92
N ASN A 111 -2.57 15.50 -3.97
CA ASN A 111 -3.72 14.89 -4.64
C ASN A 111 -4.62 14.10 -3.66
N ALA A 112 -4.01 13.31 -2.77
CA ALA A 112 -4.75 12.48 -1.84
C ALA A 112 -5.45 13.28 -0.74
N GLU A 113 -4.78 14.30 -0.20
CA GLU A 113 -5.26 15.12 0.92
C GLU A 113 -6.25 16.20 0.47
N ASN A 114 -6.00 16.85 -0.67
CA ASN A 114 -6.73 18.04 -1.09
C ASN A 114 -7.72 17.79 -2.25
N GLU A 115 -7.49 16.77 -3.07
CA GLU A 115 -8.33 16.50 -4.25
C GLU A 115 -9.09 15.17 -4.20
N ARG A 116 -8.85 14.34 -3.17
CA ARG A 116 -9.37 12.96 -3.06
C ARG A 116 -9.03 12.13 -4.31
N ILE A 117 -7.87 12.38 -4.91
CA ILE A 117 -7.30 11.60 -6.01
C ILE A 117 -6.19 10.71 -5.43
N TRP A 118 -6.48 9.43 -5.30
CA TRP A 118 -5.53 8.47 -4.73
C TRP A 118 -4.60 7.90 -5.78
N SER A 119 -3.49 7.30 -5.35
CA SER A 119 -2.52 6.70 -6.28
C SER A 119 -2.24 5.25 -5.94
N THR A 120 -2.14 4.40 -6.96
CA THR A 120 -1.53 3.07 -6.84
C THR A 120 -0.25 3.04 -7.66
N VAL A 121 0.90 2.88 -7.00
CA VAL A 121 2.22 2.85 -7.64
C VAL A 121 2.65 1.40 -7.85
N VAL A 122 2.75 1.00 -9.12
CA VAL A 122 3.15 -0.35 -9.51
C VAL A 122 4.58 -0.33 -10.05
N GLY A 123 5.51 -0.87 -9.27
CA GLY A 123 6.89 -1.11 -9.68
C GLY A 123 6.96 -2.24 -10.70
N VAL A 124 7.48 -1.98 -11.91
CA VAL A 124 7.58 -2.97 -12.98
C VAL A 124 9.04 -3.35 -13.20
N GLY A 125 9.35 -4.63 -13.01
CA GLY A 125 10.69 -5.21 -13.23
C GLY A 125 11.63 -5.08 -12.04
N LEU A 126 11.65 -3.91 -11.39
CA LEU A 126 12.43 -3.61 -10.18
C LEU A 126 11.54 -3.36 -8.97
N ASP A 127 12.11 -3.55 -7.77
CA ASP A 127 11.41 -3.20 -6.53
C ASP A 127 11.46 -1.69 -6.33
N LEU A 128 10.32 -1.10 -5.94
CA LEU A 128 10.25 0.31 -5.57
C LEU A 128 11.26 0.65 -4.46
N GLY A 129 11.87 1.83 -4.57
CA GLY A 129 12.76 2.36 -3.55
C GLY A 129 12.08 2.54 -2.19
N THR A 130 12.85 2.46 -1.10
CA THR A 130 12.31 2.57 0.27
C THR A 130 11.59 3.88 0.53
N GLU A 131 12.05 5.00 -0.04
CA GLU A 131 11.41 6.32 0.11
C GLU A 131 9.99 6.34 -0.49
N VAL A 132 9.82 5.72 -1.67
CA VAL A 132 8.51 5.60 -2.32
C VAL A 132 7.59 4.72 -1.48
N ILE A 133 8.06 3.54 -1.07
CA ILE A 133 7.27 2.63 -0.22
C ILE A 133 6.84 3.33 1.06
N GLN A 134 7.75 4.00 1.77
CA GLN A 134 7.43 4.67 3.02
C GLN A 134 6.45 5.81 2.85
N THR A 135 6.63 6.65 1.84
CA THR A 135 5.76 7.80 1.63
C THR A 135 4.39 7.37 1.15
N VAL A 136 4.32 6.50 0.11
CA VAL A 136 3.05 5.99 -0.42
C VAL A 136 2.26 5.24 0.64
N SER A 137 2.90 4.41 1.48
CA SER A 137 2.19 3.71 2.58
C SER A 137 1.63 4.66 3.64
N LYS A 138 2.19 5.88 3.76
CA LYS A 138 1.78 6.90 4.74
C LYS A 138 0.89 7.96 4.13
N THR A 139 0.50 7.83 2.87
CA THR A 139 -0.43 8.74 2.20
C THR A 139 -1.81 8.10 2.15
N ILE A 140 -2.81 8.83 2.61
CA ILE A 140 -4.20 8.37 2.66
C ILE A 140 -4.68 7.85 1.29
N GLY A 141 -5.33 6.69 1.29
CA GLY A 141 -5.88 6.02 0.12
C GLY A 141 -4.86 5.51 -0.91
N CYS A 142 -3.58 5.75 -0.70
CA CYS A 142 -2.54 5.33 -1.63
C CYS A 142 -2.09 3.89 -1.38
N ASN A 143 -1.64 3.22 -2.44
CA ASN A 143 -1.17 1.84 -2.39
C ASN A 143 0.06 1.66 -3.28
N TYR A 144 0.82 0.60 -3.03
CA TYR A 144 1.92 0.22 -3.91
C TYR A 144 1.98 -1.30 -4.09
N CYS A 145 2.51 -1.74 -5.22
CA CYS A 145 2.81 -3.14 -5.44
C CYS A 145 3.96 -3.28 -6.43
N ASN A 146 4.59 -4.46 -6.47
CA ASN A 146 5.67 -4.76 -7.40
C ASN A 146 5.27 -5.94 -8.28
N VAL A 147 5.56 -5.84 -9.57
CA VAL A 147 5.40 -6.92 -10.55
C VAL A 147 6.74 -7.14 -11.25
N ARG A 148 7.13 -8.40 -11.45
CA ARG A 148 8.42 -8.72 -12.09
C ARG A 148 8.31 -8.84 -13.61
N ASN A 149 7.13 -9.21 -14.10
CA ASN A 149 6.86 -9.43 -15.52
C ASN A 149 5.35 -9.32 -15.83
N ALA A 150 5.02 -9.41 -17.12
CA ALA A 150 3.65 -9.33 -17.59
C ALA A 150 2.75 -10.44 -16.99
N ARG A 151 3.27 -11.64 -16.72
CA ARG A 151 2.50 -12.73 -16.10
C ARG A 151 2.12 -12.40 -14.66
N THR A 152 3.07 -11.90 -13.86
CA THR A 152 2.78 -11.49 -12.48
C THR A 152 1.82 -10.29 -12.43
N PHE A 153 1.91 -9.38 -13.40
CA PHE A 153 0.95 -8.29 -13.52
C PHE A 153 -0.45 -8.80 -13.91
N ASP A 154 -0.53 -9.73 -14.85
CA ASP A 154 -1.80 -10.32 -15.26
C ASP A 154 -2.48 -11.05 -14.09
N GLN A 155 -1.71 -11.78 -13.28
CA GLN A 155 -2.20 -12.37 -12.04
C GLN A 155 -2.68 -11.31 -11.04
N LEU A 156 -1.89 -10.26 -10.82
CA LEU A 156 -2.27 -9.15 -9.93
C LEU A 156 -3.60 -8.52 -10.36
N MET A 157 -3.78 -8.21 -11.65
CA MET A 157 -5.03 -7.61 -12.12
C MET A 157 -6.20 -8.58 -12.00
N ASN A 158 -6.06 -9.83 -12.46
CA ASN A 158 -7.18 -10.77 -12.48
C ASN A 158 -7.57 -11.29 -11.09
N THR A 159 -6.70 -11.20 -10.08
CA THR A 159 -6.99 -11.74 -8.73
C THR A 159 -7.03 -10.68 -7.64
N GLN A 160 -6.37 -9.53 -7.86
CA GLN A 160 -6.13 -8.53 -6.82
C GLN A 160 -6.57 -7.11 -7.21
N PHE A 161 -7.05 -6.86 -8.43
CA PHE A 161 -7.36 -5.49 -8.87
C PHE A 161 -8.27 -4.74 -7.88
N HIS A 162 -9.44 -5.30 -7.54
CA HIS A 162 -10.37 -4.69 -6.58
C HIS A 162 -9.73 -4.40 -5.21
N TYR A 163 -8.83 -5.27 -4.78
CA TYR A 163 -8.08 -5.14 -3.52
C TYR A 163 -6.94 -4.12 -3.58
N THR A 164 -6.54 -3.68 -4.77
CA THR A 164 -5.49 -2.66 -4.96
C THR A 164 -6.02 -1.26 -5.23
N VAL A 165 -7.33 -1.13 -5.49
CA VAL A 165 -7.95 0.13 -5.91
C VAL A 165 -8.90 0.73 -4.88
N THR A 166 -9.48 -0.09 -4.00
CA THR A 166 -10.50 0.36 -3.05
C THR A 166 -9.99 0.17 -1.62
N PRO A 167 -9.65 1.26 -0.91
CA PRO A 167 -9.43 1.21 0.52
C PRO A 167 -10.70 0.77 1.24
N VAL A 168 -10.57 0.05 2.35
CA VAL A 168 -11.70 -0.40 3.19
C VAL A 168 -11.87 0.39 4.48
N GLY A 169 -10.87 1.19 4.83
CA GLY A 169 -10.93 2.07 5.99
C GLY A 169 -9.78 3.06 5.99
N PHE A 170 -9.99 4.19 6.64
CA PHE A 170 -9.04 5.29 6.81
C PHE A 170 -8.81 5.59 8.29
N ASN A 171 -7.73 6.31 8.60
CA ASN A 171 -7.43 6.80 9.96
C ASN A 171 -7.58 5.72 11.04
N ILE A 172 -7.04 4.54 10.77
CA ILE A 172 -7.21 3.38 11.62
C ILE A 172 -6.32 3.56 12.85
N GLU A 173 -6.90 3.41 14.04
CA GLU A 173 -6.18 3.47 15.31
C GLU A 173 -6.47 2.22 16.14
N PHE A 174 -5.41 1.50 16.53
CA PHE A 174 -5.48 0.46 17.55
C PHE A 174 -4.96 1.01 18.87
N LEU A 175 -5.82 1.06 19.88
CA LEU A 175 -5.53 1.54 21.20
C LEU A 175 -5.45 0.37 22.18
N LEU A 176 -4.24 0.10 22.68
CA LEU A 176 -4.02 -0.85 23.77
C LEU A 176 -4.34 -0.17 25.10
N MET A 177 -5.23 -0.79 25.88
CA MET A 177 -5.67 -0.30 27.17
C MET A 177 -4.99 -1.07 28.31
N GLY A 178 -4.56 -0.34 29.33
CA GLY A 178 -3.97 -0.89 30.56
C GLY A 178 -2.43 -0.90 30.54
N GLU A 179 -1.85 -1.32 31.66
CA GLU A 179 -0.41 -1.15 31.94
C GLU A 179 0.37 -2.47 31.98
N ARG A 180 -0.30 -3.61 31.76
CA ARG A 180 0.36 -4.92 31.79
C ARG A 180 1.24 -5.13 30.56
N TYR A 181 0.74 -4.78 29.39
CA TYR A 181 1.43 -5.01 28.13
C TYR A 181 1.90 -3.72 27.49
N ARG A 182 3.02 -3.82 26.78
CA ARG A 182 3.51 -2.78 25.87
C ARG A 182 3.73 -3.35 24.48
N ILE A 183 3.41 -2.58 23.45
CA ILE A 183 3.76 -2.87 22.08
C ILE A 183 5.24 -2.52 21.89
N GLY A 184 6.06 -3.53 21.60
CA GLY A 184 7.49 -3.37 21.37
C GLY A 184 7.83 -3.04 19.93
N GLN A 185 7.38 -3.86 18.98
CA GLN A 185 7.69 -3.68 17.56
C GLN A 185 6.57 -4.24 16.69
N GLY A 186 6.23 -3.51 15.62
CA GLY A 186 5.25 -3.93 14.62
C GLY A 186 5.92 -4.36 13.32
N TYR A 187 5.22 -5.21 12.58
CA TYR A 187 5.61 -5.69 11.24
C TYR A 187 4.38 -5.72 10.35
N GLY A 188 4.59 -5.62 9.04
CA GLY A 188 3.52 -5.67 8.04
C GLY A 188 3.34 -4.36 7.29
N SER A 189 3.52 -3.22 7.97
CA SER A 189 3.48 -1.88 7.36
C SER A 189 4.71 -1.03 7.77
N PRO A 190 5.23 -0.14 6.89
CA PRO A 190 6.20 0.88 7.28
C PRO A 190 5.72 1.82 8.40
N GLU A 191 4.41 1.91 8.63
CA GLU A 191 3.80 2.74 9.67
C GLU A 191 3.97 2.16 11.08
N VAL A 192 4.16 0.84 11.19
CA VAL A 192 4.20 0.13 12.48
C VAL A 192 5.61 -0.33 12.88
N TYR A 193 6.64 0.04 12.12
CA TYR A 193 7.98 -0.53 12.26
C TYR A 193 8.76 -0.07 13.50
N LYS A 194 8.36 1.05 14.13
CA LYS A 194 9.01 1.59 15.33
C LYS A 194 7.99 2.27 16.26
N PHE A 195 7.98 1.86 17.52
CA PHE A 195 7.29 2.54 18.59
C PHE A 195 8.31 3.26 19.46
N GLU A 196 7.94 4.41 20.01
CA GLU A 196 8.79 5.10 20.99
C GLU A 196 8.99 4.21 22.23
N ASP A 197 10.16 4.28 22.85
CA ASP A 197 10.49 3.50 24.05
C ASP A 197 9.76 4.00 25.31
N GLN A 198 8.96 5.07 25.20
CA GLN A 198 8.24 5.67 26.32
C GLN A 198 7.06 4.80 26.76
N ILE A 199 6.99 4.53 28.06
CA ILE A 199 5.91 3.75 28.67
C ILE A 199 4.76 4.70 28.98
N THR A 200 3.66 4.57 28.25
CA THR A 200 2.42 5.29 28.52
C THR A 200 1.28 4.31 28.85
N PRO A 201 0.32 4.69 29.74
CA PRO A 201 -0.87 3.88 30.04
C PRO A 201 -1.81 3.63 28.85
N ARG A 202 -1.61 4.39 27.77
CA ARG A 202 -2.28 4.26 26.48
C ARG A 202 -1.24 4.27 25.39
N GLN A 203 -1.21 3.21 24.60
CA GLN A 203 -0.35 3.09 23.43
C GLN A 203 -1.24 2.94 22.21
N SER A 204 -1.01 3.77 21.21
CA SER A 204 -1.76 3.69 19.96
C SER A 204 -0.89 3.40 18.75
N ILE A 205 -1.45 2.61 17.85
CA ILE A 205 -0.88 2.28 16.55
C ILE A 205 -1.80 2.92 15.53
N LYS A 206 -1.23 3.71 14.61
CA LYS A 206 -1.99 4.40 13.57
C LYS A 206 -1.61 3.89 12.19
N LEU A 207 -2.61 3.71 11.34
CA LEU A 207 -2.47 3.44 9.92
C LEU A 207 -3.35 4.43 9.16
N VAL A 208 -2.83 5.01 8.09
CA VAL A 208 -3.59 5.98 7.30
C VAL A 208 -4.71 5.32 6.52
N SER A 209 -4.51 4.10 6.01
CA SER A 209 -5.46 3.39 5.16
C SER A 209 -5.18 1.89 5.14
N GLU A 210 -6.22 1.09 5.01
CA GLU A 210 -6.09 -0.34 4.74
C GLU A 210 -6.89 -0.78 3.52
N PHE A 211 -6.44 -1.88 2.93
CA PHE A 211 -7.06 -2.49 1.77
C PHE A 211 -7.49 -3.91 2.10
N ALA A 212 -8.63 -4.34 1.57
CA ALA A 212 -9.02 -5.74 1.70
C ALA A 212 -8.00 -6.65 1.03
N LEU A 213 -8.00 -7.92 1.44
CA LEU A 213 -7.14 -8.94 0.87
C LEU A 213 -7.99 -10.11 0.39
N PRO A 214 -7.56 -10.82 -0.67
CA PRO A 214 -8.26 -12.01 -1.13
C PRO A 214 -8.19 -13.09 -0.05
N MET A 215 -9.35 -13.69 0.24
CA MET A 215 -9.50 -14.85 1.10
C MET A 215 -9.65 -16.11 0.26
N ASN A 216 -9.13 -17.24 0.74
CA ASN A 216 -9.43 -18.55 0.15
C ASN A 216 -10.83 -19.05 0.58
N ASN A 217 -11.25 -20.20 0.06
CA ASN A 217 -12.55 -20.82 0.37
C ASN A 217 -12.73 -21.21 1.85
N GLN A 218 -11.67 -21.14 2.66
CA GLN A 218 -11.67 -21.41 4.10
C GLN A 218 -11.61 -20.12 4.92
N ASN A 219 -11.85 -18.96 4.30
CA ASN A 219 -11.71 -17.61 4.89
C ASN A 219 -10.30 -17.30 5.42
N GLU A 220 -9.27 -17.98 4.90
CA GLU A 220 -7.90 -17.67 5.24
C GLU A 220 -7.34 -16.60 4.30
N VAL A 221 -6.72 -15.57 4.88
CA VAL A 221 -6.00 -14.54 4.14
C VAL A 221 -4.56 -14.98 3.92
N ARG A 222 -4.01 -14.73 2.73
CA ARG A 222 -2.59 -14.97 2.43
C ARG A 222 -1.81 -13.64 2.43
N GLY A 223 -1.11 -13.36 3.53
CA GLY A 223 -0.28 -12.16 3.66
C GLY A 223 -1.04 -10.99 4.28
N GLY A 224 -0.44 -9.79 4.22
CA GLY A 224 -1.01 -8.55 4.78
C GLY A 224 -1.28 -8.59 6.29
N TYR A 225 -0.57 -9.44 7.03
CA TYR A 225 -0.66 -9.46 8.48
C TYR A 225 0.06 -8.26 9.07
N LEU A 226 -0.62 -7.56 9.96
CA LEU A 226 0.01 -6.68 10.92
C LEU A 226 0.33 -7.50 12.17
N LEU A 227 1.61 -7.63 12.47
CA LEU A 227 2.09 -8.38 13.63
C LEU A 227 2.65 -7.41 14.66
N PHE A 228 2.18 -7.49 15.90
CA PHE A 228 2.67 -6.67 17.00
C PHE A 228 3.32 -7.55 18.05
N GLN A 229 4.58 -7.26 18.36
CA GLN A 229 5.28 -7.87 19.48
C GLN A 229 4.80 -7.23 20.78
N MET A 230 4.14 -8.02 21.62
CA MET A 230 3.65 -7.60 22.93
C MET A 230 4.66 -7.99 24.01
N ILE A 231 4.98 -7.06 24.91
CA ILE A 231 5.92 -7.22 26.01
C ILE A 231 5.12 -7.19 27.31
N ASP A 232 5.17 -8.29 28.06
CA ASP A 232 4.55 -8.37 29.39
C ASP A 232 5.44 -7.70 30.44
N LEU A 233 4.90 -6.67 31.10
CA LEU A 233 5.57 -5.88 32.14
C LEU A 233 5.28 -6.43 33.54
N LYS A 234 4.13 -7.07 33.74
CA LYS A 234 3.71 -7.63 35.03
C LYS A 234 3.84 -9.16 34.92
N LYS A 235 4.99 -9.72 35.33
CA LYS A 235 5.33 -11.16 35.28
C LYS A 235 4.42 -12.09 36.14
N ASP A 236 3.23 -11.63 36.52
CA ASP A 236 2.21 -12.40 37.21
C ASP A 236 1.45 -13.29 36.21
N GLN A 237 1.37 -14.59 36.49
CA GLN A 237 0.76 -15.58 35.61
C GLN A 237 -0.77 -15.67 35.71
N ASN A 238 -1.40 -14.97 36.65
CA ASN A 238 -2.81 -15.22 36.96
C ASN A 238 -3.81 -14.63 35.96
N ASP A 239 -3.46 -13.58 35.20
CA ASP A 239 -4.40 -12.92 34.29
C ASP A 239 -4.06 -13.01 32.78
N GLN A 240 -3.02 -12.42 32.22
CA GLN A 240 -2.75 -12.38 30.76
C GLN A 240 -3.82 -11.76 29.82
N SER A 241 -4.98 -11.33 30.30
CA SER A 241 -5.93 -10.58 29.47
C SER A 241 -5.46 -9.17 29.15
N PHE A 242 -5.96 -8.62 28.06
CA PHE A 242 -5.77 -7.24 27.65
C PHE A 242 -6.94 -6.77 26.79
N ARG A 243 -7.19 -5.46 26.81
CA ARG A 243 -8.27 -4.85 26.02
C ARG A 243 -7.69 -4.03 24.90
N MET A 244 -8.26 -4.19 23.71
CA MET A 244 -7.91 -3.40 22.53
C MET A 244 -9.17 -2.71 21.99
N ASN A 245 -9.06 -1.40 21.78
CA ASN A 245 -10.07 -0.63 21.08
C ASN A 245 -9.54 -0.28 19.69
N THR A 246 -10.34 -0.50 18.66
CA THR A 246 -10.01 -0.17 17.28
C THR A 246 -10.99 0.87 16.78
N SER A 247 -10.52 1.93 16.14
CA SER A 247 -11.36 2.90 15.44
C SER A 247 -10.88 3.09 14.00
N TRP A 248 -11.80 3.40 13.09
CA TRP A 248 -11.48 3.70 11.69
C TRP A 248 -12.61 4.52 11.06
N ASP A 249 -12.28 5.27 10.01
CA ASP A 249 -13.27 5.97 9.20
C ASP A 249 -13.63 5.15 7.96
N THR A 250 -14.93 5.05 7.64
CA THR A 250 -15.41 4.44 6.39
C THR A 250 -15.17 5.35 5.17
N LEU A 251 -15.45 4.87 3.96
CA LEU A 251 -15.30 5.68 2.74
C LEU A 251 -16.24 6.90 2.71
N GLU A 252 -17.35 6.80 3.43
CA GLU A 252 -18.34 7.86 3.64
C GLU A 252 -17.92 8.85 4.74
N GLY A 253 -16.77 8.63 5.40
CA GLY A 253 -16.26 9.47 6.49
C GLY A 253 -16.93 9.23 7.84
N ILE A 254 -17.59 8.07 8.01
CA ILE A 254 -18.21 7.70 9.29
C ILE A 254 -17.18 6.98 10.14
N THR A 255 -16.92 7.48 11.34
CA THR A 255 -16.06 6.78 12.30
C THR A 255 -16.80 5.59 12.91
N GLN A 256 -16.17 4.43 12.85
CA GLN A 256 -16.59 3.19 13.48
C GLN A 256 -15.62 2.84 14.61
N THR A 257 -16.11 2.11 15.61
CA THR A 257 -15.29 1.63 16.73
C THR A 257 -15.61 0.17 17.07
N ASN A 258 -14.63 -0.53 17.62
CA ASN A 258 -14.77 -1.91 18.07
C ASN A 258 -13.89 -2.14 19.30
N GLU A 259 -14.49 -2.62 20.39
CA GLU A 259 -13.77 -2.98 21.61
C GLU A 259 -13.72 -4.50 21.75
N GLN A 260 -12.54 -5.04 22.04
CA GLN A 260 -12.31 -6.47 22.25
C GLN A 260 -11.48 -6.73 23.50
N ASP A 261 -11.98 -7.64 24.33
CA ASP A 261 -11.23 -8.27 25.41
C ASP A 261 -10.54 -9.53 24.86
N LEU A 262 -9.21 -9.55 24.95
CA LEU A 262 -8.35 -10.60 24.39
C LEU A 262 -7.53 -11.25 25.49
N GLN A 263 -7.11 -12.49 25.25
CA GLN A 263 -6.24 -13.23 26.18
C GLN A 263 -5.18 -14.00 25.40
N PHE A 264 -3.94 -13.98 25.89
CA PHE A 264 -2.91 -14.85 25.36
C PHE A 264 -3.14 -16.30 25.76
N SER A 265 -2.82 -17.22 24.85
CA SER A 265 -2.79 -18.64 25.17
C SER A 265 -1.68 -18.93 26.17
N LYS A 266 -1.99 -19.80 27.15
CA LYS A 266 -1.00 -20.33 28.10
C LYS A 266 -0.02 -21.32 27.47
N GLN A 267 -0.35 -21.86 26.28
CA GLN A 267 0.51 -22.79 25.56
C GLN A 267 1.59 -22.03 24.78
N ILE A 268 2.85 -22.44 24.97
CA ILE A 268 3.99 -21.90 24.22
C ILE A 268 3.86 -22.27 22.74
N ASP A 269 4.19 -21.33 21.86
CA ASP A 269 4.13 -21.48 20.40
C ASP A 269 2.75 -21.96 19.89
N SER A 270 1.67 -21.46 20.49
CA SER A 270 0.32 -21.60 19.94
C SER A 270 0.07 -20.56 18.84
N PHE A 271 -0.56 -20.98 17.73
CA PHE A 271 -0.93 -20.11 16.62
C PHE A 271 -2.37 -20.39 16.20
N THR A 272 -3.13 -19.35 15.87
CA THR A 272 -4.53 -19.51 15.42
C THR A 272 -4.64 -20.35 14.15
N HIS A 273 -3.71 -20.16 13.19
CA HIS A 273 -3.62 -20.97 11.98
C HIS A 273 -2.21 -20.91 11.35
N SER A 274 -1.99 -21.71 10.30
CA SER A 274 -0.68 -21.87 9.67
C SER A 274 -0.12 -20.60 9.03
N GLY A 275 -0.98 -19.68 8.60
CA GLY A 275 -0.60 -18.39 8.00
C GLY A 275 0.10 -17.48 9.00
N ILE A 276 -0.48 -17.30 10.19
CA ILE A 276 0.15 -16.55 11.30
C ILE A 276 1.47 -17.18 11.71
N ARG A 277 1.52 -18.52 11.84
CA ARG A 277 2.77 -19.24 12.15
C ARG A 277 3.87 -18.94 11.13
N LYS A 278 3.56 -18.99 9.83
CA LYS A 278 4.49 -18.65 8.74
C LYS A 278 4.95 -17.20 8.83
N ALA A 279 4.04 -16.26 9.08
CA ALA A 279 4.37 -14.84 9.20
C ALA A 279 5.32 -14.57 10.38
N ILE A 280 5.06 -15.16 11.55
CA ILE A 280 5.95 -15.07 12.73
C ILE A 280 7.32 -15.69 12.43
N LEU A 281 7.36 -16.85 11.75
CA LEU A 281 8.61 -17.48 11.35
C LEU A 281 9.44 -16.57 10.43
N LEU A 282 8.82 -15.91 9.45
CA LEU A 282 9.48 -14.95 8.55
C LEU A 282 10.05 -13.75 9.33
N VAL A 283 9.32 -13.23 10.32
CA VAL A 283 9.83 -12.16 11.20
C VAL A 283 11.04 -12.64 12.00
N ARG A 284 10.95 -13.82 12.64
CA ARG A 284 12.06 -14.42 13.40
C ARG A 284 13.29 -14.64 12.51
N TYR A 285 13.10 -15.17 11.30
CA TYR A 285 14.16 -15.39 10.32
C TYR A 285 14.82 -14.07 9.89
N THR A 286 14.01 -13.06 9.54
CA THR A 286 14.53 -11.74 9.13
C THR A 286 15.34 -11.07 10.24
N LYS A 287 14.86 -11.16 11.50
CA LYS A 287 15.61 -10.67 12.67
C LYS A 287 16.93 -11.41 12.84
N PHE A 288 16.92 -12.72 12.71
CA PHE A 288 18.12 -13.55 12.79
C PHE A 288 19.16 -13.14 11.72
N ILE A 289 18.76 -13.05 10.45
CA ILE A 289 19.65 -12.65 9.36
C ILE A 289 20.19 -11.24 9.57
N LYS A 290 19.36 -10.26 9.94
CA LYS A 290 19.81 -8.90 10.26
C LYS A 290 20.85 -8.87 11.37
N ARG A 291 20.66 -9.66 12.43
CA ARG A 291 21.63 -9.78 13.53
C ARG A 291 22.93 -10.44 13.06
N TYR A 292 22.83 -11.53 12.31
CA TYR A 292 23.97 -12.26 11.76
C TYR A 292 24.83 -11.37 10.85
N LEU A 293 24.20 -10.62 9.94
CA LEU A 293 24.91 -9.70 9.04
C LEU A 293 25.62 -8.58 9.81
N LYS A 294 24.98 -8.00 10.84
CA LYS A 294 25.61 -7.01 11.72
C LYS A 294 26.86 -7.56 12.42
N VAL A 295 26.76 -8.78 12.95
CA VAL A 295 27.91 -9.44 13.59
C VAL A 295 29.02 -9.66 12.56
N ARG A 296 28.72 -10.19 11.37
CA ARG A 296 29.73 -10.40 10.33
C ARG A 296 30.40 -9.11 9.86
N GLN A 297 29.65 -8.03 9.71
CA GLN A 297 30.22 -6.72 9.34
C GLN A 297 31.12 -6.17 10.44
N ALA A 298 30.74 -6.33 11.71
CA ALA A 298 31.59 -5.94 12.84
C ALA A 298 32.85 -6.80 12.95
N SER A 299 32.78 -8.09 12.60
CA SER A 299 33.94 -9.01 12.59
C SER A 299 34.86 -8.84 11.38
N ALA A 300 34.43 -8.13 10.32
CA ALA A 300 35.23 -7.86 9.13
C ALA A 300 36.11 -6.60 9.27
N THR A 301 36.05 -5.91 10.40
CA THR A 301 36.92 -4.77 10.74
C THR A 301 37.79 -5.13 11.95
N PRO A 302 38.89 -5.85 11.73
CA PRO A 302 40.14 -5.53 12.42
C PRO A 302 41.34 -5.49 11.45
N ASP A 303 42.30 -4.61 11.76
CA ASP A 303 43.59 -4.34 11.10
C ASP A 303 43.62 -3.29 9.97
N ILE A 304 43.45 -2.02 10.36
CA ILE A 304 44.33 -0.94 9.88
C ILE A 304 44.73 -0.10 11.09
N MET A 305 45.90 -0.38 11.65
CA MET A 305 46.70 0.55 12.45
C MET A 305 48.14 0.46 11.96
#